data_AF-A0A519IV81-F1
#
_entry.id   AF-A0A519IV81-F1
#
_cell.length_a   1.000
_cell.length_b   1.000
_cell.length_c   1.000
_cell.angle_alpha   90.00
_cell.angle_beta   90.00
_cell.angle_gamma   90.00
#
_symmetry.space_group_name_H-M   'P 1'
#
loop_
_entity.id
_entity.type
_entity.pdbx_description
1 polymer ?
#
loop_
_entity_poly.entity_id
_entity_poly.type
_entity_poly.pdbx_seq_one_letter_code
_entity_poly.pdbx_strand_id
1 'polypeptide(L)'
;MRSQGSLQTWAGARLNRLLEFWRSRLRRRWFWGSIVCLLLGYVVMSLLVPEPLLGLISLPFWLLIAGRRLHDMNARGFWALIPAGSGFVIGFANGFTRSATGSPIIDTAQLNVVVGLASIGFIILLGAWPGSKAANRYGPRPGAVTVTPVDKPSTA
;
A
#
# COMPACT_ATOMS: atom_id res chain seq x y z
N MET A 1 27.81 29.87 18.86
CA MET A 1 27.82 28.98 17.67
C MET A 1 27.61 27.53 18.13
N ARG A 2 26.37 27.07 18.23
CA ARG A 2 26.00 25.70 18.64
C ARG A 2 24.94 25.17 17.66
N SER A 3 25.04 23.88 17.32
CA SER A 3 23.92 22.98 16.97
C SER A 3 23.34 22.91 15.55
N GLN A 4 24.14 22.95 14.47
CA GLN A 4 23.65 22.43 13.17
C GLN A 4 23.80 20.90 12.99
N GLY A 5 24.67 20.24 13.79
CA GLY A 5 24.93 18.80 13.65
C GLY A 5 23.87 17.85 14.21
N SER A 6 23.05 18.26 15.19
CA SER A 6 22.07 17.36 15.84
C SER A 6 20.72 17.24 15.11
N LEU A 7 20.38 18.19 14.23
CA LEU A 7 19.13 18.16 13.47
C LEU A 7 19.23 17.23 12.25
N GLN A 8 20.40 17.16 11.61
CA GLN A 8 20.63 16.23 10.49
C GLN A 8 20.57 14.76 10.93
N THR A 9 21.08 14.43 12.12
CA THR A 9 21.03 13.06 12.65
C THR A 9 19.61 12.63 13.01
N TRP A 10 18.79 13.53 13.53
CA TRP A 10 17.39 13.26 13.89
C TRP A 10 16.49 13.02 12.68
N ALA A 11 16.61 13.85 11.64
CA ALA A 11 15.83 13.70 10.42
C ALA A 11 16.18 12.38 9.69
N GLY A 12 17.47 12.06 9.60
CA GLY A 12 17.95 10.80 9.01
C GLY A 12 17.44 9.55 9.75
N ALA A 13 17.50 9.56 11.09
CA ALA A 13 17.01 8.45 11.90
C ALA A 13 15.49 8.23 11.78
N ARG A 14 14.70 9.29 11.54
CA ARG A 14 13.25 9.17 11.32
C ARG A 14 12.92 8.63 9.94
N LEU A 15 13.63 9.09 8.91
CA LEU A 15 13.45 8.61 7.54
C LEU A 15 13.81 7.12 7.42
N ASN A 16 14.93 6.71 8.02
CA ASN A 16 15.34 5.30 8.02
C ASN A 16 14.27 4.40 8.68
N ARG A 17 13.70 4.82 9.81
CA ARG A 17 12.60 4.09 10.46
C ARG A 17 11.35 3.98 9.59
N LEU A 18 11.00 5.04 8.84
CA LEU A 18 9.89 4.99 7.90
C LEU A 18 10.16 4.05 6.74
N LEU A 19 11.39 4.04 6.20
CA LEU A 19 11.80 3.15 5.13
C LEU A 19 11.83 1.69 5.59
N GLU A 20 12.32 1.41 6.80
CA GLU A 20 12.27 0.09 7.44
C GLU A 20 10.82 -0.35 7.65
N PHE A 21 9.97 0.54 8.14
CA PHE A 21 8.54 0.26 8.28
C PHE A 21 7.89 -0.07 6.94
N TRP A 22 8.23 0.67 5.88
CA TRP A 22 7.72 0.43 4.53
C TRP A 22 8.23 -0.90 3.93
N ARG A 23 9.47 -1.28 4.23
CA ARG A 23 10.06 -2.57 3.85
C ARG A 23 9.50 -3.74 4.65
N SER A 24 8.93 -3.51 5.82
CA SER A 24 8.44 -4.58 6.68
C SER A 24 7.23 -5.34 6.11
N ARG A 25 7.10 -6.61 6.48
CA ARG A 25 6.04 -7.52 6.01
C ARG A 25 4.78 -7.44 6.89
N LEU A 26 3.60 -7.50 6.27
CA LEU A 26 2.31 -7.43 6.98
C LEU A 26 1.62 -8.80 7.10
N ARG A 27 1.25 -9.22 8.32
CA ARG A 27 0.46 -10.45 8.55
C ARG A 27 -0.96 -10.31 8.00
N ARG A 28 -1.53 -11.43 7.55
CA ARG A 28 -2.90 -11.51 6.99
C ARG A 28 -3.98 -10.87 7.88
N ARG A 29 -3.99 -11.15 9.19
CA ARG A 29 -4.98 -10.55 10.12
C ARG A 29 -4.87 -9.03 10.20
N TRP A 30 -3.65 -8.50 10.17
CA TRP A 30 -3.40 -7.06 10.22
C TRP A 30 -3.74 -6.39 8.89
N PHE A 31 -3.54 -7.09 7.77
CA PHE A 31 -4.01 -6.63 6.47
C PHE A 31 -5.53 -6.40 6.47
N TRP A 32 -6.32 -7.41 6.86
CA TRP A 32 -7.78 -7.26 6.90
C TRP A 32 -8.24 -6.18 7.88
N GLY A 33 -7.62 -6.09 9.07
CA GLY A 33 -7.88 -5.00 10.00
C GLY A 33 -7.61 -3.61 9.39
N SER A 34 -6.47 -3.44 8.71
CA SER A 34 -6.15 -2.20 8.01
C SER A 34 -7.11 -1.88 6.87
N ILE A 35 -7.58 -2.88 6.12
CA ILE A 35 -8.58 -2.69 5.06
C ILE A 35 -9.91 -2.23 5.65
N VAL A 36 -10.39 -2.85 6.72
CA VAL A 36 -11.62 -2.43 7.41
C VAL A 36 -11.48 -0.99 7.91
N CYS A 37 -10.36 -0.66 8.57
CA CYS A 37 -10.11 0.71 9.02
C CYS A 37 -10.06 1.72 7.86
N LEU A 38 -9.43 1.35 6.74
CA LEU A 38 -9.35 2.21 5.54
C LEU A 38 -10.74 2.45 4.95
N LEU A 39 -11.58 1.41 4.85
CA LEU A 39 -12.94 1.52 4.34
C LEU A 39 -13.84 2.37 5.25
N LEU A 40 -13.76 2.17 6.57
CA LEU A 40 -14.49 3.02 7.52
C LEU A 40 -14.04 4.48 7.43
N GLY A 41 -12.73 4.73 7.34
CA GLY A 41 -12.17 6.06 7.14
C GLY A 41 -12.65 6.69 5.83
N TYR A 42 -12.73 5.89 4.74
CA TYR A 42 -13.23 6.34 3.45
C TYR A 42 -14.70 6.79 3.56
N VAL A 43 -15.57 6.00 4.18
CA VAL A 43 -17.00 6.33 4.36
C VAL A 43 -17.20 7.61 5.16
N VAL A 44 -16.40 7.83 6.22
CA VAL A 44 -16.48 9.07 7.00
C VAL A 44 -15.99 10.26 6.17
N MET A 45 -14.89 10.11 5.45
CA MET A 45 -14.30 11.18 4.66
C MET A 45 -15.12 11.52 3.40
N SER A 46 -15.89 10.58 2.83
CA SER A 46 -16.76 10.85 1.68
C SER A 46 -17.91 11.81 1.99
N LEU A 47 -18.23 12.04 3.27
CA LEU A 47 -19.20 13.06 3.69
C LEU A 47 -18.60 14.48 3.67
N LEU A 48 -17.27 14.60 3.69
CA LEU A 48 -16.56 15.87 3.90
C LEU A 48 -15.71 16.29 2.69
N VAL A 49 -15.29 15.32 1.87
CA VAL A 49 -14.28 15.51 0.83
C VAL A 49 -14.86 15.11 -0.53
N PRO A 50 -14.70 15.94 -1.58
CA PRO A 50 -15.06 15.56 -2.95
C PRO A 50 -14.34 14.29 -3.39
N GLU A 51 -15.07 13.39 -4.06
CA GLU A 51 -14.59 12.11 -4.60
C GLU A 51 -13.17 12.14 -5.22
N PRO A 52 -12.80 13.06 -6.12
CA PRO A 52 -11.46 13.04 -6.73
C PRO A 52 -10.33 13.25 -5.71
N LEU A 53 -10.55 14.07 -4.68
CA LEU A 53 -9.57 14.31 -3.62
C LEU A 53 -9.49 13.12 -2.67
N LEU A 54 -10.61 12.42 -2.44
CA LEU A 54 -10.68 11.26 -1.58
C LEU A 54 -9.82 10.10 -2.11
N GLY A 55 -9.80 9.90 -3.43
CA GLY A 55 -8.90 8.95 -4.09
C GLY A 55 -7.42 9.28 -3.84
N LEU A 56 -7.03 10.55 -3.98
CA LEU A 56 -5.64 10.99 -3.75
C LEU A 56 -5.21 10.84 -2.28
N ILE A 57 -6.10 11.13 -1.34
CA ILE A 57 -5.83 11.02 0.10
C ILE A 57 -5.72 9.55 0.52
N SER A 58 -6.59 8.68 -0.01
CA SER A 58 -6.61 7.25 0.35
C SER A 58 -5.49 6.44 -0.31
N LEU A 59 -5.00 6.86 -1.48
CA LEU A 59 -3.95 6.17 -2.23
C LEU A 59 -2.67 5.86 -1.41
N PRO A 60 -2.03 6.80 -0.68
CA PRO A 60 -0.83 6.50 0.11
C PRO A 60 -1.09 5.44 1.19
N PHE A 61 -2.27 5.44 1.83
CA PHE A 61 -2.64 4.41 2.81
C PHE A 61 -2.82 3.05 2.15
N TRP A 62 -3.50 3.01 1.00
CA TRP A 62 -3.62 1.80 0.20
C TRP A 62 -2.24 1.24 -0.19
N LEU A 63 -1.35 2.07 -0.74
CA LEU A 63 0.00 1.67 -1.14
C LEU A 63 0.82 1.15 0.03
N LEU A 64 0.68 1.76 1.20
CA LEU A 64 1.33 1.29 2.42
C LEU A 64 0.84 -0.11 2.83
N ILE A 65 -0.48 -0.34 2.82
CA ILE A 65 -1.09 -1.61 3.25
C ILE A 65 -0.81 -2.72 2.23
N ALA A 66 -1.13 -2.47 0.96
CA ALA A 66 -0.98 -3.42 -0.12
C ALA A 66 0.50 -3.69 -0.45
N GLY A 67 1.36 -2.67 -0.42
CA GLY A 67 2.80 -2.82 -0.63
C GLY A 67 3.44 -3.76 0.39
N ARG A 68 3.16 -3.56 1.69
CA ARG A 68 3.66 -4.45 2.75
C ARG A 68 3.08 -5.87 2.66
N ARG A 69 1.86 -6.01 2.14
CA ARG A 69 1.25 -7.32 1.88
C ARG A 69 1.91 -8.03 0.70
N LEU A 70 2.23 -7.33 -0.38
CA LEU A 70 3.01 -7.85 -1.51
C LEU A 70 4.42 -8.24 -1.09
N HIS A 71 5.06 -7.45 -0.22
CA HIS A 71 6.36 -7.80 0.37
C HIS A 71 6.30 -9.13 1.13
N ASP A 72 5.19 -9.45 1.80
CA ASP A 72 5.00 -10.75 2.45
C ASP A 72 4.98 -11.93 1.46
N MET A 73 4.54 -11.67 0.23
CA MET A 73 4.54 -12.63 -0.90
C MET A 73 5.83 -12.60 -1.73
N ASN A 74 6.87 -11.86 -1.30
CA ASN A 74 8.10 -11.63 -2.06
C ASN A 74 7.87 -10.90 -3.41
N ALA A 75 6.72 -10.25 -3.59
CA ALA A 75 6.39 -9.44 -4.76
C ALA A 75 6.88 -8.00 -4.59
N ARG A 76 6.99 -7.25 -5.69
CA ARG A 76 7.36 -5.83 -5.65
C ARG A 76 6.17 -4.99 -5.21
N GLY A 77 6.36 -4.01 -4.31
CA GLY A 77 5.29 -3.11 -3.87
C GLY A 77 4.62 -2.33 -5.01
N PHE A 78 5.32 -2.12 -6.14
CA PHE A 78 4.78 -1.49 -7.34
C PHE A 78 3.49 -2.14 -7.87
N TRP A 79 3.31 -3.45 -7.67
CA TRP A 79 2.08 -4.14 -8.09
C TRP A 79 0.83 -3.68 -7.33
N ALA A 80 0.97 -2.98 -6.19
CA ALA A 80 -0.16 -2.36 -5.50
C ALA A 80 -0.81 -1.22 -6.30
N LEU A 81 -0.10 -0.69 -7.31
CA LEU A 81 -0.62 0.34 -8.19
C LEU A 81 -1.56 -0.22 -9.28
N ILE A 82 -1.67 -1.55 -9.47
CA ILE A 82 -2.53 -2.09 -10.54
C ILE A 82 -3.97 -1.54 -10.46
N PRO A 83 -4.67 -1.58 -9.31
CA PRO A 83 -6.05 -1.08 -9.25
C PRO A 83 -6.16 0.42 -9.56
N ALA A 84 -5.29 1.23 -8.95
CA ALA A 84 -5.30 2.68 -9.16
C ALA A 84 -4.86 3.09 -10.57
N GLY A 85 -3.79 2.47 -11.08
CA GLY A 85 -3.23 2.75 -12.40
C GLY A 85 -4.14 2.30 -13.54
N SER A 86 -4.77 1.12 -13.41
CA SER A 86 -5.76 0.67 -14.41
C SER A 86 -6.98 1.59 -14.44
N GLY A 87 -7.52 1.97 -13.28
CA GLY A 87 -8.61 2.95 -13.19
C GLY A 87 -8.25 4.29 -13.83
N PHE A 88 -7.04 4.79 -13.58
CA PHE A 88 -6.56 6.04 -14.20
C PHE A 88 -6.45 5.94 -15.72
N VAL A 89 -5.83 4.89 -16.26
CA VAL A 89 -5.67 4.71 -17.71
C VAL A 89 -7.02 4.59 -18.40
N ILE A 90 -7.94 3.80 -17.85
CA ILE A 90 -9.26 3.61 -18.46
C ILE A 90 -10.10 4.89 -18.33
N GLY A 91 -10.07 5.56 -17.18
CA GLY A 91 -10.77 6.83 -16.97
C GLY A 91 -10.25 7.93 -17.90
N PHE A 92 -8.92 8.01 -18.09
CA PHE A 92 -8.29 8.92 -19.02
C PHE A 92 -8.72 8.66 -20.46
N ALA A 93 -8.66 7.40 -20.91
CA ALA A 93 -9.12 7.02 -22.26
C ALA A 93 -10.60 7.38 -22.48
N ASN A 94 -11.45 7.09 -21.49
CA ASN A 94 -12.88 7.39 -21.58
C ASN A 94 -13.16 8.90 -21.63
N GLY A 95 -12.46 9.68 -20.81
CA GLY A 95 -12.56 11.15 -20.81
C GLY A 95 -12.03 11.77 -22.10
N PHE A 96 -10.90 11.25 -22.61
CA PHE A 96 -10.33 11.68 -23.88
C PHE A 96 -11.29 11.44 -25.05
N THR A 97 -11.87 10.24 -25.16
CA THR A 97 -12.85 9.94 -26.22
C THR A 97 -14.08 10.82 -26.09
N ARG A 98 -14.63 11.01 -24.88
CA ARG A 98 -15.77 11.92 -24.67
C ARG A 98 -15.46 13.35 -25.12
N SER A 99 -14.24 13.83 -24.86
CA SER A 99 -13.78 15.14 -25.31
C SER A 99 -13.62 15.22 -26.82
N ALA A 100 -13.15 14.16 -27.47
CA ALA A 100 -12.86 14.14 -28.91
C ALA A 100 -14.09 13.87 -29.78
N THR A 101 -15.04 13.05 -29.32
CA THR A 101 -16.15 12.54 -30.13
C THR A 101 -17.54 12.89 -29.58
N GLY A 102 -17.62 13.51 -28.39
CA GLY A 102 -18.88 13.78 -27.70
C GLY A 102 -19.51 12.57 -27.01
N SER A 103 -18.95 11.37 -27.17
CA SER A 103 -19.45 10.13 -26.56
C SER A 103 -18.34 9.39 -25.81
N PRO A 104 -18.59 8.85 -24.61
CA PRO A 104 -17.64 7.97 -23.95
C PRO A 104 -17.51 6.63 -24.69
N ILE A 105 -16.39 5.91 -24.45
CA ILE A 105 -16.21 4.52 -24.90
C ILE A 105 -17.14 3.60 -24.12
N ILE A 106 -17.21 3.82 -22.81
CA ILE A 106 -18.00 3.04 -21.86
C ILE A 106 -18.78 4.02 -20.99
N ASP A 107 -20.05 3.74 -20.73
CA ASP A 107 -20.83 4.51 -19.78
C ASP A 107 -20.09 4.64 -18.44
N THR A 108 -20.11 5.83 -17.85
CA THR A 108 -19.29 6.12 -16.66
C THR A 108 -19.77 5.31 -15.45
N ALA A 109 -21.07 5.05 -15.32
CA ALA A 109 -21.58 4.22 -14.23
C ALA A 109 -21.15 2.76 -14.41
N GLN A 110 -21.23 2.22 -15.62
CA GLN A 110 -20.72 0.89 -15.93
C GLN A 110 -19.22 0.77 -15.66
N LEU A 111 -18.43 1.76 -16.06
CA LEU A 111 -17.00 1.79 -15.81
C LEU A 111 -16.68 1.76 -14.32
N ASN A 112 -17.39 2.56 -13.51
CA ASN A 112 -17.21 2.59 -12.05
C ASN A 112 -17.52 1.24 -11.41
N VAL A 113 -18.57 0.54 -11.87
CA VAL A 113 -18.91 -0.81 -11.38
C VAL A 113 -17.80 -1.80 -11.72
N VAL A 114 -17.31 -1.81 -12.97
CA VAL A 114 -16.26 -2.73 -13.41
C VAL A 114 -14.96 -2.50 -12.63
N VAL A 115 -14.52 -1.25 -12.52
CA VAL A 115 -13.29 -0.89 -11.77
C VAL A 115 -13.46 -1.19 -10.28
N GLY A 116 -14.64 -0.94 -9.71
CA GLY A 116 -14.96 -1.25 -8.32
C GLY A 116 -14.88 -2.75 -8.04
N LEU A 117 -15.54 -3.58 -8.86
CA LEU A 117 -15.51 -5.04 -8.72
C LEU A 117 -14.10 -5.61 -8.94
N ALA A 118 -13.35 -5.11 -9.93
CA ALA A 118 -11.97 -5.52 -10.16
C ALA A 118 -11.07 -5.17 -8.96
N SER A 119 -11.26 -3.99 -8.37
CA SER A 119 -10.52 -3.55 -7.17
C SER A 119 -10.84 -4.42 -5.96
N ILE A 120 -12.12 -4.73 -5.72
CA ILE A 120 -12.55 -5.65 -4.66
C ILE A 120 -11.95 -7.04 -4.87
N GLY A 121 -12.03 -7.57 -6.09
CA GLY A 121 -11.44 -8.86 -6.45
C GLY A 121 -9.93 -8.89 -6.18
N PHE A 122 -9.20 -7.82 -6.55
CA PHE A 122 -7.78 -7.69 -6.26
C PHE A 122 -7.49 -7.66 -4.75
N ILE A 123 -8.26 -6.90 -3.96
CA ILE A 123 -8.12 -6.85 -2.50
C ILE A 123 -8.32 -8.24 -1.88
N ILE A 124 -9.37 -8.94 -2.30
CA ILE A 124 -9.68 -10.30 -1.83
C ILE A 124 -8.55 -11.25 -2.18
N LEU A 125 -8.08 -11.23 -3.43
CA LEU A 125 -6.99 -12.08 -3.90
C LEU A 125 -5.72 -11.82 -3.09
N LEU A 126 -5.37 -10.55 -2.87
CA LEU A 126 -4.21 -10.15 -2.07
C LEU A 126 -4.33 -10.54 -0.58
N GLY A 127 -5.54 -10.46 -0.03
CA GLY A 127 -5.84 -10.81 1.35
C GLY A 127 -5.99 -12.32 1.60
N ALA A 128 -6.36 -13.09 0.58
CA ALA A 128 -6.52 -14.54 0.64
C ALA A 128 -5.21 -15.29 0.38
N TRP A 129 -4.37 -14.78 -0.51
CA TRP A 129 -3.14 -15.45 -0.92
C TRP A 129 -2.19 -15.68 0.27
N PRO A 130 -1.62 -16.88 0.47
CA PRO A 130 -0.71 -17.15 1.59
C PRO A 130 0.62 -16.39 1.46
N GLY A 131 1.12 -15.87 2.58
CA GLY A 131 2.44 -15.24 2.63
C GLY A 131 3.59 -16.26 2.55
N SER A 132 4.80 -15.79 2.24
CA SER A 132 6.00 -16.64 2.23
C SER A 132 6.31 -17.15 3.65
N LYS A 133 6.56 -18.46 3.78
CA LYS A 133 6.94 -19.06 5.07
C LYS A 133 8.40 -18.79 5.43
N ALA A 134 9.26 -18.57 4.43
CA ALA A 134 10.68 -18.31 4.61
C ALA A 134 11.00 -16.81 4.78
N ALA A 135 12.22 -16.51 5.19
CA ALA A 135 12.78 -15.17 5.04
C ALA A 135 12.81 -14.78 3.55
N ASN A 136 12.60 -13.51 3.24
CA ASN A 136 12.66 -13.01 1.87
C ASN A 136 13.44 -11.68 1.83
N ARG A 137 13.56 -11.06 0.64
CA ARG A 137 14.33 -9.82 0.44
C ARG A 137 13.84 -8.62 1.28
N TYR A 138 12.66 -8.73 1.88
CA TYR A 138 12.03 -7.71 2.71
C TYR A 138 12.17 -7.99 4.22
N GLY A 139 12.86 -9.07 4.58
CA GLY A 139 13.21 -9.40 5.95
C GLY A 139 12.61 -10.72 6.45
N PRO A 140 12.75 -10.97 7.77
CA PRO A 140 12.29 -12.20 8.40
C PRO A 140 10.76 -12.31 8.34
N ARG A 141 10.25 -13.52 8.57
CA ARG A 141 8.80 -13.77 8.61
C ARG A 141 8.16 -12.86 9.68
N PRO A 142 6.95 -12.29 9.42
CA PRO A 142 6.27 -11.46 10.39
C PRO A 142 6.16 -12.11 11.78
N GLY A 143 6.86 -11.54 12.75
CA GLY A 143 6.98 -11.98 14.14
C GLY A 143 7.68 -13.33 14.33
N ALA A 144 8.65 -13.66 13.47
CA ALA A 144 9.81 -14.42 13.91
C ALA A 144 10.55 -13.56 14.94
N VAL A 145 10.85 -14.13 16.11
CA VAL A 145 11.74 -13.50 17.09
C VAL A 145 13.13 -13.50 16.48
N THR A 146 13.71 -12.32 16.28
CA THR A 146 15.14 -12.21 15.98
C THR A 146 15.87 -12.70 17.23
N VAL A 147 16.24 -13.98 17.26
CA VAL A 147 17.16 -14.46 18.28
C VAL A 147 18.48 -13.78 17.93
N THR A 148 18.80 -12.69 18.63
CA THR A 148 20.16 -12.15 18.61
C THR A 148 21.07 -13.32 19.00
N PRO A 149 22.05 -13.70 18.15
CA PRO A 149 23.03 -14.69 18.55
C PRO A 149 23.58 -14.23 19.90
N VAL A 150 23.41 -15.05 20.94
CA VAL A 150 24.10 -14.81 22.20
C VAL A 150 25.58 -14.82 21.83
N ASP A 151 26.25 -13.68 22.03
CA ASP A 151 27.68 -13.57 21.81
C ASP A 151 28.33 -14.76 22.49
N LYS A 152 28.94 -15.65 21.70
CA LYS A 152 29.67 -16.78 22.27
C LYS A 152 30.73 -16.17 23.18
N PRO A 153 30.78 -16.53 24.47
CA PRO A 153 31.80 -15.99 25.37
C PRO A 153 33.15 -16.27 24.72
N SER A 154 33.96 -15.22 24.57
CA SER A 154 35.33 -15.34 24.10
C SER A 154 36.03 -16.32 25.03
N THR A 155 36.31 -17.52 24.54
CA THR A 155 37.18 -18.47 25.24
C THR A 155 38.56 -17.84 25.26
N ALA A 156 38.93 -17.33 26.44
CA ALA A 156 40.28 -16.92 26.78
C ALA A 156 41.21 -18.14 26.88
#